data_AF-A0AAJ1EJS7-F1
#
_entry.id   AF-A0AAJ1EJS7-F1
#
_cell.length_a   1.000
_cell.length_b   1.000
_cell.length_c   1.000
_cell.angle_alpha   90.00
_cell.angle_beta   90.00
_cell.angle_gamma   90.00
#
_symmetry.space_group_name_H-M   'P 1'
#
loop_
_entity.id
_entity.type
_entity.pdbx_description
1 polymer ?
#
loop_
_entity_poly.entity_id
_entity_poly.type
_entity_poly.pdbx_seq_one_letter_code
_entity_poly.pdbx_strand_id
1 'polypeptide(L)' 'MMQRWQQLVQFLKEVRTELKKVNWPLKKEVVGSTIVVIVSVFILSFFLGAIDMTLQKLLTLMVG' A
#
# COMPACT_ATOMS: atom_id res chain seq x y z
N MET A 1 -13.68 -29.32 30.50
CA MET A 1 -12.82 -28.12 30.39
C MET A 1 -11.46 -28.39 29.71
N MET A 2 -10.80 -29.54 29.96
CA MET A 2 -9.50 -29.87 29.34
C MET A 2 -9.52 -30.04 27.80
N GLN A 3 -10.64 -30.46 27.20
CA GLN A 3 -10.72 -30.69 25.74
C GLN A 3 -10.53 -29.40 24.91
N ARG A 4 -11.00 -28.25 25.42
CA ARG A 4 -10.89 -26.95 24.72
C ARG A 4 -9.43 -26.48 24.57
N TRP A 5 -8.58 -26.82 25.53
CA TRP A 5 -7.16 -26.47 25.50
C TRP A 5 -6.39 -27.22 24.42
N GLN A 6 -6.69 -28.52 24.23
CA GLN A 6 -6.07 -29.32 23.17
C GLN A 6 -6.48 -28.83 21.77
N GLN A 7 -7.76 -28.45 21.60
CA GLN A 7 -8.27 -27.88 20.36
C GLN A 7 -7.60 -26.53 20.00
N LEU A 8 -7.35 -25.67 20.98
CA LEU A 8 -6.65 -24.39 20.77
C LEU A 8 -5.19 -24.58 20.35
N VAL A 9 -4.47 -25.51 20.99
CA VAL A 9 -3.07 -25.81 20.62
C VAL A 9 -2.99 -26.41 19.21
N GLN A 10 -3.94 -27.28 18.87
CA GLN A 10 -4.05 -27.87 17.54
C GLN A 10 -4.35 -26.79 16.47
N PHE A 11 -5.30 -25.89 16.75
CA PHE A 11 -5.64 -24.77 15.87
C PHE A 11 -4.44 -23.84 15.62
N LEU A 12 -3.68 -23.47 16.66
CA LEU A 12 -2.48 -22.64 16.49
C LEU A 12 -1.39 -23.34 15.65
N LYS A 13 -1.28 -24.66 15.77
CA LYS A 13 -0.34 -25.47 14.99
C LYS A 13 -0.74 -25.54 13.51
N GLU A 14 -2.04 -25.64 13.24
CA GLU A 14 -2.61 -25.60 11.89
C GLU A 14 -2.45 -24.21 11.26
N VAL A 15 -2.76 -23.14 11.99
CA VAL A 15 -2.53 -21.74 11.54
C VAL A 15 -1.06 -21.50 11.21
N ARG A 16 -0.12 -21.98 12.05
CA ARG A 16 1.32 -21.87 11.76
C ARG A 16 1.72 -22.62 10.48
N THR A 17 1.02 -23.69 10.14
CA THR A 17 1.29 -24.49 8.94
C THR A 17 0.74 -23.80 7.69
N GLU A 18 -0.45 -23.21 7.77
CA GLU A 18 -1.03 -22.41 6.69
C GLU A 18 -0.27 -21.09 6.45
N LEU A 19 0.18 -20.43 7.52
CA LEU A 19 1.03 -19.23 7.40
C LEU A 19 2.37 -19.48 6.71
N LYS A 20 2.87 -20.73 6.70
CA LYS A 20 4.06 -21.11 5.93
C LYS A 20 3.78 -21.28 4.44
N LYS A 21 2.52 -21.53 4.04
CA LYS A 21 2.11 -21.59 2.64
C LYS A 21 1.86 -20.21 2.04
N VAL A 22 1.83 -19.17 2.87
CA VAL A 22 1.80 -17.78 2.40
C VAL A 22 3.10 -17.51 1.67
N ASN A 23 3.02 -17.39 0.36
CA ASN A 23 4.11 -16.90 -0.47
C ASN A 23 4.34 -15.43 -0.16
N TRP A 24 5.19 -15.17 0.83
CA TRP A 24 5.69 -13.83 1.08
C TRP A 24 6.45 -13.37 -0.17
N PRO A 25 6.07 -12.22 -0.74
CA PRO A 25 6.72 -11.69 -1.93
C PRO A 25 8.21 -11.51 -1.63
N LEU A 26 9.06 -11.91 -2.56
CA LEU A 26 10.50 -11.77 -2.39
C LEU A 26 10.82 -10.26 -2.40
N LYS A 27 11.77 -9.80 -1.56
CA LYS A 27 12.10 -8.36 -1.40
C LYS A 27 12.26 -7.61 -2.73
N LYS A 28 12.74 -8.28 -3.78
CA LYS A 28 12.86 -7.76 -5.15
C LYS A 28 11.52 -7.33 -5.80
N GLU A 29 10.43 -8.06 -5.56
CA GLU A 29 9.10 -7.77 -6.13
C GLU A 29 8.44 -6.59 -5.43
N VAL A 30 8.63 -6.51 -4.11
CA VAL A 30 8.18 -5.38 -3.29
C VAL A 30 8.87 -4.10 -3.75
N VAL A 31 10.19 -4.15 -3.94
CA VAL A 31 10.97 -2.99 -4.42
C VAL A 31 10.54 -2.58 -5.83
N GLY A 32 10.34 -3.53 -6.75
CA GLY A 32 9.86 -3.23 -8.10
C GLY A 32 8.51 -2.50 -8.10
N SER A 33 7.55 -3.00 -7.31
CA SER A 33 6.23 -2.37 -7.17
C SER A 33 6.31 -0.97 -6.54
N THR A 34 7.16 -0.78 -5.53
CA THR A 34 7.36 0.53 -4.90
C THR A 34 7.97 1.56 -5.85
N ILE A 35 8.93 1.17 -6.71
CA ILE A 35 9.54 2.08 -7.68
C ILE A 35 8.48 2.62 -8.66
N VAL A 36 7.61 1.74 -9.17
CA VAL A 36 6.52 2.13 -10.08
C VAL A 36 5.58 3.14 -9.41
N VAL A 37 5.21 2.89 -8.14
CA VAL A 37 4.37 3.81 -7.37
C VAL A 37 5.06 5.17 -7.19
N ILE A 38 6.34 5.19 -6.84
CA ILE A 38 7.11 6.43 -6.66
C ILE A 38 7.09 7.26 -7.96
N VAL A 39 7.43 6.64 -9.10
CA VAL A 39 7.41 7.32 -10.40
C VAL A 39 6.01 7.86 -10.72
N SER A 40 4.97 7.06 -10.47
CA SER A 40 3.58 7.46 -10.73
C SER A 40 3.17 8.67 -9.89
N VAL A 41 3.54 8.69 -8.60
CA VAL A 41 3.26 9.81 -7.69
C VAL A 41 3.99 11.08 -8.13
N PHE A 42 5.25 10.96 -8.57
CA PHE A 42 5.99 12.12 -9.10
C PHE A 42 5.31 12.75 -10.32
N ILE A 43 4.86 11.94 -11.27
CA ILE A 43 4.16 12.41 -12.46
C ILE A 43 2.86 13.12 -12.07
N LEU A 44 2.06 12.49 -11.21
CA LEU A 44 0.79 13.06 -10.74
C LEU A 44 1.00 14.35 -9.95
N SER A 45 1.99 14.40 -9.07
CA SER A 45 2.30 15.58 -8.28
C SER A 45 2.72 16.76 -9.17
N PHE A 46 3.53 16.52 -10.20
CA PHE A 46 3.91 17.56 -11.15
C PHE A 46 2.71 18.07 -11.95
N PHE A 47 1.86 17.16 -12.43
CA PHE A 47 0.65 17.51 -13.18
C PHE A 47 -0.33 18.33 -12.34
N LEU A 48 -0.65 17.87 -11.13
CA LEU A 48 -1.54 18.59 -10.21
C LEU A 48 -0.95 19.94 -9.82
N GLY A 49 0.34 20.01 -9.50
CA GLY A 49 1.02 21.27 -9.19
C GLY A 49 0.94 22.28 -10.34
N ALA A 50 1.11 21.84 -11.58
CA ALA A 50 0.96 22.70 -12.75
C ALA A 50 -0.48 23.23 -12.91
N ILE A 51 -1.47 22.38 -12.68
CA ILE A 51 -2.89 22.78 -12.71
C ILE A 51 -3.19 23.78 -11.59
N ASP A 52 -2.76 23.50 -10.36
CA ASP A 52 -2.99 24.36 -9.20
C ASP A 52 -2.39 25.75 -9.44
N MET A 53 -1.16 25.84 -9.96
CA MET A 53 -0.54 27.11 -10.31
C MET A 53 -1.30 27.86 -11.41
N THR A 54 -1.82 27.13 -12.41
CA THR A 54 -2.59 27.72 -13.50
C THR A 54 -3.93 28.27 -13.00
N LEU A 55 -4.65 27.48 -12.20
CA LEU A 55 -5.91 27.88 -11.60
C LEU A 55 -5.74 29.04 -10.64
N GLN A 56 -4.71 29.03 -9.78
CA GLN A 56 -4.42 30.15 -8.87
C GLN A 56 -4.22 31.46 -9.64
N LYS A 57 -3.40 31.44 -10.70
CA LYS A 57 -3.19 32.63 -11.54
C LYS A 57 -4.49 33.11 -12.20
N LEU A 58 -5.29 32.18 -12.71
CA LEU A 58 -6.54 32.51 -13.38
C LEU A 58 -7.57 33.11 -12.41
N LEU A 59 -7.69 32.52 -11.21
CA LEU A 59 -8.55 33.01 -10.15
C LEU A 59 -8.13 34.40 -9.67
N THR A 60 -6.83 34.64 -9.47
CA THR A 60 -6.32 35.98 -9.10
C THR A 60 -6.63 37.01 -10.19
N LEU A 61 -6.60 36.63 -11.47
CA LEU A 61 -6.96 37.51 -12.59
C LEU A 61 -8.47 37.81 -12.67
N MET A 62 -9.33 36.89 -12.22
CA MET A 62 -10.79 37.05 -12.28
C MET A 62 -11.37 37.74 -11.05
N VAL A 63 -10.77 37.52 -9.87
CA VAL A 63 -11.21 38.12 -8.60
C VAL A 63 -10.53 39.47 -8.35
N GLY A 64 -9.33 39.66 -8.90
CA GLY A 64 -8.59 40.93 -8.89
C GLY A 64 -9.12 41.93 -9.90
#